data_AF-A0AAV6LBU6-F1
#
_entry.id   AF-A0AAV6LBU6-F1
#
_cell.length_a   1.000
_cell.length_b   1.000
_cell.length_c   1.000
_cell.angle_alpha   90.00
_cell.angle_beta   90.00
_cell.angle_gamma   90.00
#
_symmetry.space_group_name_H-M   'P 1'
#
loop_
_entity.id
_entity.type
_entity.pdbx_description
1 polymer ?
#
loop_
_entity_poly.entity_id
_entity_poly.type
_entity_poly.pdbx_seq_one_letter_code
_entity_poly.pdbx_strand_id
1 'polypeptide(L)'
;METNVYSIFNTSPCEPHLPPMQLGLRGAFPCSRAANGVDTVNLAQFRNPTSFRAVKKLRCRSRGRAFAIAESVSSSTADKPEPETETAAVESASPVYVPTPPNRDLRTPHSGYHFDGTTRKFFEGWYFKVSIPERRQSFCFMYSVENPAFRKKMSRLEEAQYGPRFTGVGAQILGADDKYICQYNDESQNFWGSRHELALGSTFVAQKDLQPPNKEVPPEEFNRRVLEGFQVTPLWNQGFICDDGRTDYVDIVKTARWEYSTRPIYGWGNVGSKQKSTAGWLAAFPVFEPHWQICMAGGLSTGNCYFLLIYNICYFLLCSMSCYECYCWIEWDGERIEFRNAPSYSEKNWGGAFPRKWFWVQCNVFEGASGEVALTAAGGLRQLPGITETYENAALIGIHYEGTFYEFVPWNGVVNFEVAPWGHWCMSAENETHKVELEATTEDPGTTLRAPTSEGGLAPACKDTCFGDLRLQLWERRYDGSKGKLILDVTSNMAAVEVGGGPWFSTWKGKTSSPELVNRALNLPIDMEGIYGLVPLFKPPGL
;
A
#
# COMPACT_ATOMS: atom_id res chain seq x y z
N MET A 1 31.06 -40.13 38.92
CA MET A 1 31.23 -41.36 38.13
C MET A 1 29.86 -41.77 37.63
N GLU A 2 29.73 -41.80 36.29
CA GLU A 2 28.96 -42.78 35.51
C GLU A 2 27.43 -42.93 35.63
N THR A 3 26.77 -42.41 34.58
CA THR A 3 25.97 -43.13 33.53
C THR A 3 24.59 -43.78 33.81
N ASN A 4 23.64 -43.32 32.97
CA ASN A 4 22.77 -44.05 32.01
C ASN A 4 21.59 -44.96 32.44
N VAL A 5 20.36 -44.45 32.23
CA VAL A 5 19.44 -44.68 31.07
C VAL A 5 18.66 -46.03 30.87
N TYR A 6 17.32 -45.86 30.66
CA TYR A 6 16.23 -46.60 29.95
C TYR A 6 15.63 -47.97 30.37
N SER A 7 14.28 -48.05 30.35
CA SER A 7 13.42 -49.05 29.63
C SER A 7 11.90 -48.74 29.83
N ILE A 8 10.90 -49.47 29.31
CA ILE A 8 10.22 -49.57 27.98
C ILE A 8 8.79 -50.19 28.24
N PHE A 9 7.86 -50.10 27.26
CA PHE A 9 6.70 -51.00 26.89
C PHE A 9 5.30 -50.31 26.90
N ASN A 10 4.31 -50.56 26.01
CA ASN A 10 4.14 -51.20 24.68
C ASN A 10 2.65 -51.07 24.27
N THR A 11 2.30 -51.08 22.97
CA THR A 11 1.25 -51.94 22.30
C THR A 11 0.80 -51.42 20.90
N SER A 12 0.62 -52.38 19.98
CA SER A 12 0.40 -52.38 18.50
C SER A 12 -1.11 -52.29 18.09
N PRO A 13 -1.64 -52.63 16.85
CA PRO A 13 -1.02 -53.19 15.60
C PRO A 13 -1.59 -52.80 14.18
N CYS A 14 -0.88 -53.30 13.14
CA CYS A 14 -1.30 -53.86 11.81
C CYS A 14 -1.65 -53.00 10.54
N GLU A 15 -0.96 -53.34 9.42
CA GLU A 15 -1.17 -52.95 7.99
C GLU A 15 -2.22 -53.83 7.24
N PRO A 16 -2.55 -53.52 5.96
CA PRO A 16 -1.94 -54.30 4.85
C PRO A 16 -1.66 -53.55 3.51
N HIS A 17 -0.85 -54.20 2.67
CA HIS A 17 -0.32 -53.85 1.33
C HIS A 17 -1.32 -53.72 0.15
N LEU A 18 -0.93 -52.95 -0.90
CA LEU A 18 -1.48 -52.98 -2.29
C LEU A 18 -0.35 -52.87 -3.36
N PRO A 19 -0.46 -53.53 -4.55
CA PRO A 19 0.54 -53.56 -5.63
C PRO A 19 0.22 -52.61 -6.82
N PRO A 20 1.10 -52.47 -7.85
CA PRO A 20 1.07 -51.37 -8.83
C PRO A 20 0.33 -51.71 -10.14
N MET A 21 -0.19 -50.69 -10.86
CA MET A 21 -0.78 -50.86 -12.21
C MET A 21 -0.42 -49.75 -13.20
N GLN A 22 -0.42 -50.15 -14.48
CA GLN A 22 0.22 -49.59 -15.67
C GLN A 22 -0.49 -48.41 -16.35
N LEU A 23 0.28 -47.75 -17.23
CA LEU A 23 -0.13 -46.84 -18.30
C LEU A 23 -1.29 -47.35 -19.17
N GLY A 24 -2.16 -46.43 -19.58
CA GLY A 24 -3.11 -46.62 -20.68
C GLY A 24 -3.55 -45.30 -21.33
N LEU A 25 -3.07 -45.04 -22.55
CA LEU A 25 -3.57 -44.06 -23.49
C LEU A 25 -4.97 -44.45 -24.01
N ARG A 26 -5.90 -43.50 -24.13
CA ARG A 26 -6.86 -43.34 -25.24
C ARG A 26 -7.76 -42.11 -25.05
N GLY A 27 -7.87 -41.30 -26.09
CA GLY A 27 -8.76 -40.13 -26.14
C GLY A 27 -10.14 -40.42 -26.71
N ALA A 28 -11.01 -39.40 -26.70
CA ALA A 28 -12.05 -39.14 -27.69
C ALA A 28 -12.74 -37.78 -27.42
N PHE A 29 -12.88 -36.99 -28.48
CA PHE A 29 -13.85 -35.88 -28.64
C PHE A 29 -15.31 -36.40 -28.59
N PRO A 30 -16.31 -35.51 -28.42
CA PRO A 30 -17.02 -35.03 -29.63
C PRO A 30 -17.38 -33.54 -29.62
N CYS A 31 -17.81 -33.10 -30.80
CA CYS A 31 -18.01 -31.75 -31.28
C CYS A 31 -19.51 -31.38 -31.39
N SER A 32 -19.79 -30.07 -31.34
CA SER A 32 -20.88 -29.32 -32.02
C SER A 32 -22.35 -29.46 -31.58
N ARG A 33 -23.00 -28.31 -31.28
CA ARG A 33 -24.02 -27.69 -32.17
C ARG A 33 -24.46 -26.30 -31.70
N ALA A 34 -24.70 -25.45 -32.69
CA ALA A 34 -25.23 -24.10 -32.62
C ALA A 34 -26.75 -24.07 -32.42
N ALA A 35 -27.28 -22.97 -31.88
CA ALA A 35 -28.64 -22.52 -32.10
C ALA A 35 -28.72 -20.98 -32.07
N ASN A 36 -29.22 -20.43 -33.18
CA ASN A 36 -29.65 -19.05 -33.35
C ASN A 36 -30.95 -18.80 -32.57
N GLY A 37 -31.10 -17.60 -32.01
CA GLY A 37 -32.36 -17.07 -31.48
C GLY A 37 -32.36 -15.56 -31.57
N VAL A 38 -33.01 -15.04 -32.61
CA VAL A 38 -33.29 -13.63 -32.84
C VAL A 38 -34.63 -13.33 -32.18
N ASP A 39 -34.69 -12.33 -31.30
CA ASP A 39 -35.95 -11.70 -30.92
C ASP A 39 -35.82 -10.18 -31.00
N THR A 40 -36.51 -9.61 -31.99
CA THR A 40 -36.81 -8.20 -32.18
C THR A 40 -38.23 -7.93 -31.73
N VAL A 41 -38.49 -7.03 -30.76
CA VAL A 41 -39.74 -6.22 -30.72
C VAL A 41 -39.56 -4.87 -30.01
N ASN A 42 -39.75 -3.82 -30.82
CA ASN A 42 -40.33 -2.47 -30.67
C ASN A 42 -39.94 -1.41 -29.61
N LEU A 43 -39.74 -0.23 -30.20
CA LEU A 43 -39.83 1.13 -29.69
C LEU A 43 -41.22 1.47 -29.09
N ALA A 44 -41.21 2.34 -28.08
CA ALA A 44 -42.26 3.33 -27.87
C ALA A 44 -41.67 4.68 -27.45
N GLN A 45 -41.92 5.69 -28.27
CA GLN A 45 -41.67 7.11 -28.04
C GLN A 45 -42.66 7.65 -27.00
N PHE A 46 -42.23 8.59 -26.14
CA PHE A 46 -43.15 9.60 -25.61
C PHE A 46 -42.52 11.00 -25.57
N ARG A 47 -43.32 11.94 -26.07
CA ARG A 47 -43.04 13.35 -26.37
C ARG A 47 -43.11 14.24 -25.13
N ASN A 48 -42.31 15.31 -25.16
CA ASN A 48 -42.52 16.56 -24.42
C ASN A 48 -43.91 17.18 -24.68
N PRO A 49 -44.37 18.05 -23.76
CA PRO A 49 -44.81 19.36 -24.21
C PRO A 49 -44.28 20.53 -23.38
N THR A 50 -44.17 21.65 -24.08
CA THR A 50 -43.70 22.97 -23.66
C THR A 50 -44.83 23.87 -23.11
N SER A 51 -44.46 24.79 -22.20
CA SER A 51 -44.64 26.26 -22.31
C SER A 51 -45.49 27.04 -21.28
N PHE A 52 -44.96 28.24 -21.00
CA PHE A 52 -45.54 29.53 -20.55
C PHE A 52 -46.08 29.71 -19.12
N ARG A 53 -45.43 30.62 -18.35
CA ARG A 53 -45.94 32.01 -18.16
C ARG A 53 -44.93 32.93 -17.45
N ALA A 54 -44.77 34.13 -17.99
CA ALA A 54 -44.08 35.27 -17.38
C ALA A 54 -45.04 36.10 -16.52
N VAL A 55 -44.55 36.66 -15.40
CA VAL A 55 -45.23 37.74 -14.65
C VAL A 55 -44.23 38.85 -14.31
N LYS A 56 -44.71 40.09 -14.48
CA LYS A 56 -43.97 41.36 -14.46
C LYS A 56 -43.68 41.86 -13.03
N LYS A 57 -42.52 42.55 -12.96
CA LYS A 57 -42.07 43.64 -12.08
C LYS A 57 -43.08 44.26 -11.10
N LEU A 58 -42.64 44.47 -9.86
CA LEU A 58 -42.87 45.74 -9.14
C LEU A 58 -41.56 46.24 -8.51
N ARG A 59 -41.35 47.56 -8.64
CA ARG A 59 -40.18 48.33 -8.20
C ARG A 59 -40.66 49.20 -7.04
N CYS A 60 -40.04 49.10 -5.87
CA CYS A 60 -40.21 50.08 -4.80
C CYS A 60 -38.86 50.71 -4.45
N ARG A 61 -38.88 52.01 -4.18
CA ARG A 61 -37.74 52.93 -4.13
C ARG A 61 -37.81 53.67 -2.78
N SER A 62 -36.77 53.59 -1.95
CA SER A 62 -36.47 54.57 -0.87
C SER A 62 -35.04 54.28 -0.38
N ARG A 63 -34.04 55.14 -0.59
CA ARG A 63 -33.63 56.31 0.25
C ARG A 63 -33.70 55.96 1.74
N GLY A 64 -32.65 56.04 2.56
CA GLY A 64 -31.27 56.51 2.40
C GLY A 64 -30.60 56.61 3.79
N ARG A 65 -29.40 57.20 3.79
CA ARG A 65 -28.56 57.68 4.90
C ARG A 65 -27.62 56.68 5.60
N ALA A 66 -26.35 56.85 5.23
CA ALA A 66 -25.18 56.54 6.02
C ALA A 66 -25.05 57.46 7.24
N PHE A 67 -24.49 56.94 8.31
CA PHE A 67 -23.70 57.68 9.29
C PHE A 67 -22.44 56.86 9.58
N ALA A 68 -21.29 57.47 9.34
CA ALA A 68 -19.98 57.02 9.75
C ALA A 68 -19.65 57.73 11.07
N ILE A 69 -19.08 57.00 12.04
CA ILE A 69 -18.17 57.57 13.05
C ILE A 69 -17.08 56.53 13.30
N ALA A 70 -15.86 57.01 13.24
CA ALA A 70 -14.60 56.29 13.36
C ALA A 70 -14.03 56.40 14.80
N GLU A 71 -13.02 55.56 15.07
CA GLU A 71 -11.88 55.81 15.97
C GLU A 71 -12.15 55.84 17.50
N SER A 72 -11.28 55.41 18.41
CA SER A 72 -9.92 54.81 18.37
C SER A 72 -9.44 54.50 19.81
N VAL A 73 -8.37 53.69 19.90
CA VAL A 73 -7.22 53.79 20.84
C VAL A 73 -7.34 53.34 22.32
N SER A 74 -6.66 52.21 22.59
CA SER A 74 -5.72 51.83 23.67
C SER A 74 -5.97 52.14 25.15
N SER A 75 -5.72 51.13 26.00
CA SER A 75 -4.78 51.26 27.13
C SER A 75 -4.36 49.89 27.70
N SER A 76 -3.05 49.73 27.88
CA SER A 76 -2.33 48.64 28.54
C SER A 76 -2.47 48.64 30.07
N THR A 77 -2.47 47.46 30.72
CA THR A 77 -1.69 47.20 31.95
C THR A 77 -1.56 45.69 32.22
N ALA A 78 -0.47 45.35 32.87
CA ALA A 78 0.15 44.04 33.00
C ALA A 78 -0.52 43.09 34.01
N ASP A 79 -0.38 41.78 33.78
CA ASP A 79 -0.44 40.78 34.83
C ASP A 79 0.53 39.60 34.57
N LYS A 80 1.02 39.03 35.67
CA LYS A 80 2.03 37.96 35.77
C LYS A 80 1.49 36.61 35.24
N PRO A 81 2.33 35.71 34.73
CA PRO A 81 1.87 34.42 34.19
C PRO A 81 1.82 33.34 35.29
N GLU A 82 0.64 32.77 35.51
CA GLU A 82 0.47 31.41 36.03
C GLU A 82 0.57 30.42 34.84
N PRO A 83 1.03 29.16 35.03
CA PRO A 83 1.26 28.26 33.93
C PRO A 83 -0.07 27.64 33.48
N GLU A 84 -0.72 28.26 32.51
CA GLU A 84 -1.81 27.62 31.77
C GLU A 84 -1.24 26.45 30.97
N THR A 85 -1.83 25.29 31.23
CA THR A 85 -1.55 24.04 30.53
C THR A 85 -2.17 24.16 29.15
N GLU A 86 -1.45 24.74 28.19
CA GLU A 86 -1.83 24.73 26.77
C GLU A 86 -1.76 23.28 26.25
N THR A 87 -2.84 22.54 26.46
CA THR A 87 -3.21 21.46 25.56
C THR A 87 -3.61 22.14 24.27
N ALA A 88 -2.65 22.32 23.37
CA ALA A 88 -2.90 22.74 22.01
C ALA A 88 -3.82 21.69 21.36
N ALA A 89 -5.13 21.91 21.45
CA ALA A 89 -6.10 21.26 20.62
C ALA A 89 -5.73 21.60 19.18
N VAL A 90 -5.14 20.64 18.47
CA VAL A 90 -4.90 20.76 17.04
C VAL A 90 -6.26 20.92 16.39
N GLU A 91 -6.60 22.16 16.04
CA GLU A 91 -7.78 22.49 15.25
C GLU A 91 -7.70 21.71 13.94
N SER A 92 -8.46 20.62 13.88
CA SER A 92 -8.60 19.75 12.74
C SER A 92 -9.45 20.44 11.67
N ALA A 93 -8.86 21.41 10.98
CA ALA A 93 -9.39 21.84 9.70
C ALA A 93 -9.40 20.64 8.74
N SER A 94 -10.53 20.43 8.08
CA SER A 94 -10.71 19.37 7.08
C SER A 94 -9.63 19.45 6.02
N PRO A 95 -8.96 18.34 5.65
CA PRO A 95 -7.88 18.38 4.68
C PRO A 95 -8.45 18.66 3.29
N VAL A 96 -8.37 19.93 2.87
CA VAL A 96 -8.57 20.33 1.47
C VAL A 96 -7.49 19.63 0.64
N TYR A 97 -7.83 19.16 -0.56
CA TYR A 97 -6.83 18.62 -1.48
C TYR A 97 -5.74 19.67 -1.72
N VAL A 98 -4.50 19.29 -1.42
CA VAL A 98 -3.31 20.07 -1.73
C VAL A 98 -2.43 19.21 -2.62
N PRO A 99 -2.01 19.70 -3.81
CA PRO A 99 -1.02 18.99 -4.62
C PRO A 99 0.21 18.63 -3.81
N THR A 100 0.74 17.43 -4.04
CA THR A 100 1.85 16.92 -3.23
C THR A 100 3.07 17.85 -3.34
N PRO A 101 3.57 18.41 -2.23
CA PRO A 101 4.79 19.20 -2.26
C PRO A 101 5.99 18.26 -2.51
N PRO A 102 6.95 18.66 -3.38
CA PRO A 102 8.10 17.82 -3.73
C PRO A 102 9.06 17.64 -2.53
N ASN A 103 9.17 18.64 -1.66
CA ASN A 103 9.99 18.57 -0.45
C ASN A 103 9.08 18.43 0.77
N ARG A 104 9.25 17.33 1.51
CA ARG A 104 8.54 17.04 2.76
C ARG A 104 9.47 16.24 3.68
N ASP A 105 9.41 16.51 4.98
CA ASP A 105 10.35 15.98 5.97
C ASP A 105 10.36 14.45 6.02
N LEU A 106 9.21 13.82 5.76
CA LEU A 106 9.02 12.37 5.79
C LEU A 106 9.15 11.70 4.41
N ARG A 107 9.59 12.42 3.35
CA ARG A 107 9.84 11.80 2.03
C ARG A 107 10.99 10.82 2.14
N THR A 108 10.71 9.55 1.91
CA THR A 108 11.74 8.55 1.69
C THR A 108 12.38 8.73 0.31
N PRO A 109 13.68 8.45 0.13
CA PRO A 109 14.28 8.29 -1.19
C PRO A 109 13.59 7.18 -2.00
N HIS A 110 13.83 7.12 -3.32
CA HIS A 110 13.31 6.07 -4.20
C HIS A 110 11.78 6.01 -4.35
N SER A 111 11.08 7.10 -4.01
CA SER A 111 9.62 7.16 -4.09
C SER A 111 9.08 7.29 -5.52
N GLY A 112 9.87 7.77 -6.48
CA GLY A 112 9.44 7.98 -7.87
C GLY A 112 9.28 6.71 -8.69
N TYR A 113 8.68 6.82 -9.87
CA TYR A 113 8.54 5.73 -10.84
C TYR A 113 9.89 5.34 -11.46
N HIS A 114 10.25 4.04 -11.42
CA HIS A 114 11.58 3.52 -11.74
C HIS A 114 11.78 3.11 -13.20
N PHE A 115 10.73 3.15 -14.02
CA PHE A 115 10.86 2.75 -15.42
C PHE A 115 11.86 3.65 -16.17
N ASP A 116 12.86 3.01 -16.79
CA ASP A 116 13.99 3.66 -17.44
C ASP A 116 13.83 3.85 -18.95
N GLY A 117 12.68 3.46 -19.51
CA GLY A 117 12.39 3.56 -20.95
C GLY A 117 12.93 2.40 -21.78
N THR A 118 13.59 1.40 -21.17
CA THR A 118 14.17 0.26 -21.89
C THR A 118 13.19 -0.90 -22.07
N THR A 119 13.53 -1.86 -22.93
CA THR A 119 12.71 -3.07 -23.19
C THR A 119 13.04 -4.27 -22.29
N ARG A 120 13.83 -4.04 -21.23
CA ARG A 120 14.11 -5.09 -20.23
C ARG A 120 12.83 -5.54 -19.55
N LYS A 121 12.85 -6.76 -18.99
CA LYS A 121 11.76 -7.20 -18.10
C LYS A 121 11.64 -6.20 -16.95
N PHE A 122 10.45 -5.63 -16.78
CA PHE A 122 10.18 -4.63 -15.77
C PHE A 122 8.76 -4.79 -15.24
N PHE A 123 8.63 -4.66 -13.93
CA PHE A 123 7.39 -4.36 -13.23
C PHE A 123 7.66 -3.29 -12.17
N GLU A 124 6.61 -2.58 -11.80
CA GLU A 124 6.57 -1.83 -10.55
C GLU A 124 5.21 -2.02 -9.90
N GLY A 125 5.21 -2.25 -8.59
CA GLY A 125 4.04 -2.46 -7.76
C GLY A 125 4.04 -1.50 -6.58
N TRP A 126 2.85 -1.09 -6.16
CA TRP A 126 2.64 -0.20 -5.01
C TRP A 126 1.56 -0.80 -4.11
N TYR A 127 1.77 -0.67 -2.81
CA TYR A 127 0.86 -1.16 -1.79
C TYR A 127 0.56 -0.04 -0.79
N PHE A 128 -0.71 0.17 -0.49
CA PHE A 128 -1.19 1.13 0.50
C PHE A 128 -2.15 0.43 1.42
N LYS A 129 -2.01 0.62 2.74
CA LYS A 129 -2.95 0.06 3.72
C LYS A 129 -3.61 1.16 4.52
N VAL A 130 -4.90 0.99 4.80
CA VAL A 130 -5.66 1.75 5.79
C VAL A 130 -6.33 0.77 6.74
N SER A 131 -6.08 0.90 8.02
CA SER A 131 -6.71 0.09 9.08
C SER A 131 -7.76 0.93 9.80
N ILE A 132 -8.94 0.35 10.03
CA ILE A 132 -10.09 0.98 10.70
C ILE A 132 -10.32 0.22 12.01
N PRO A 133 -9.66 0.61 13.12
CA PRO A 133 -9.68 -0.15 14.37
C PRO A 133 -11.08 -0.34 14.94
N GLU A 134 -11.96 0.67 14.81
CA GLU A 134 -13.33 0.65 15.34
C GLU A 134 -14.19 -0.45 14.72
N ARG A 135 -13.82 -0.90 13.52
CA ARG A 135 -14.50 -1.99 12.81
C ARG A 135 -13.68 -3.27 12.78
N ARG A 136 -12.42 -3.23 13.24
CA ARG A 136 -11.44 -4.30 13.09
C ARG A 136 -11.33 -4.79 11.63
N GLN A 137 -11.26 -3.83 10.70
CA GLN A 137 -11.14 -4.08 9.27
C GLN A 137 -9.95 -3.31 8.70
N SER A 138 -9.33 -3.81 7.63
CA SER A 138 -8.30 -3.09 6.88
C SER A 138 -8.58 -3.14 5.39
N PHE A 139 -8.02 -2.17 4.67
CA PHE A 139 -8.09 -2.06 3.22
C PHE A 139 -6.68 -1.91 2.66
N CYS A 140 -6.27 -2.88 1.86
CA CYS A 140 -4.98 -2.93 1.18
C CYS A 140 -5.23 -2.63 -0.30
N PHE A 141 -4.74 -1.49 -0.79
CA PHE A 141 -4.82 -1.07 -2.19
C PHE A 141 -3.50 -1.41 -2.87
N MET A 142 -3.55 -2.19 -3.94
CA MET A 142 -2.40 -2.63 -4.69
C MET A 142 -2.51 -2.18 -6.14
N TYR A 143 -1.48 -1.51 -6.64
CA TYR A 143 -1.38 -1.10 -8.03
C TYR A 143 -0.16 -1.73 -8.67
N SER A 144 -0.23 -2.05 -9.95
CA SER A 144 0.91 -2.61 -10.67
C SER A 144 0.96 -2.15 -12.11
N VAL A 145 2.16 -2.09 -12.67
CA VAL A 145 2.41 -1.94 -14.12
C VAL A 145 3.47 -2.92 -14.57
N GLU A 146 3.23 -3.58 -15.70
CA GLU A 146 4.14 -4.58 -16.28
C GLU A 146 4.58 -4.14 -17.69
N ASN A 147 5.90 -4.18 -17.92
CA ASN A 147 6.59 -3.90 -19.18
C ASN A 147 6.01 -2.70 -19.98
N PRO A 148 5.98 -1.48 -19.40
CA PRO A 148 5.38 -0.28 -19.98
C PRO A 148 6.03 0.20 -21.29
N ALA A 149 7.19 -0.35 -21.66
CA ALA A 149 7.79 -0.19 -23.00
C ALA A 149 6.83 -0.64 -24.11
N PHE A 150 6.00 -1.65 -23.83
CA PHE A 150 4.98 -2.17 -24.73
C PHE A 150 3.61 -1.72 -24.22
N ARG A 151 3.13 -0.60 -24.75
CA ARG A 151 1.86 0.02 -24.31
C ARG A 151 0.61 -0.82 -24.61
N LYS A 152 0.75 -1.78 -25.52
CA LYS A 152 -0.28 -2.73 -25.94
C LYS A 152 0.29 -4.13 -25.84
N LYS A 153 -0.58 -5.12 -25.94
CA LYS A 153 -0.18 -6.51 -26.10
C LYS A 153 0.83 -6.63 -27.24
N MET A 154 1.93 -7.34 -26.98
CA MET A 154 3.02 -7.50 -27.92
C MET A 154 2.54 -8.12 -29.24
N SER A 155 3.03 -7.57 -30.35
CA SER A 155 2.92 -8.20 -31.66
C SER A 155 3.87 -9.40 -31.77
N ARG A 156 3.59 -10.30 -32.71
CA ARG A 156 4.48 -11.46 -33.00
C ARG A 156 5.92 -11.04 -33.35
N LEU A 157 6.10 -9.86 -33.95
CA LEU A 157 7.42 -9.34 -34.27
C LEU A 157 8.18 -8.91 -33.02
N GLU A 158 7.51 -8.21 -32.10
CA GLU A 158 8.09 -7.80 -30.82
C GLU A 158 8.41 -9.02 -29.95
N GLU A 159 7.52 -10.03 -29.92
CA GLU A 159 7.78 -11.28 -29.21
C GLU A 159 9.01 -12.01 -29.78
N ALA A 160 9.19 -12.02 -31.11
CA ALA A 160 10.37 -12.61 -31.73
C ALA A 160 11.66 -11.84 -31.40
N GLN A 161 11.58 -10.52 -31.28
CA GLN A 161 12.75 -9.66 -31.03
C GLN A 161 13.16 -9.63 -29.55
N TYR A 162 12.19 -9.54 -28.63
CA TYR A 162 12.44 -9.31 -27.20
C TYR A 162 12.12 -10.53 -26.33
N GLY A 163 11.51 -11.57 -26.90
CA GLY A 163 10.91 -12.68 -26.16
C GLY A 163 9.56 -12.29 -25.56
N PRO A 164 8.79 -13.27 -25.03
CA PRO A 164 7.49 -13.02 -24.43
C PRO A 164 7.59 -12.09 -23.21
N ARG A 165 6.62 -11.19 -23.04
CA ARG A 165 6.44 -10.32 -21.88
C ARG A 165 4.97 -10.22 -21.52
N PHE A 166 4.70 -9.99 -20.24
CA PHE A 166 3.39 -9.60 -19.75
C PHE A 166 3.31 -8.08 -19.76
N THR A 167 2.23 -7.53 -20.31
CA THR A 167 2.00 -6.09 -20.39
C THR A 167 0.69 -5.78 -19.68
N GLY A 168 0.64 -4.64 -19.02
CA GLY A 168 -0.61 -4.15 -18.48
C GLY A 168 -0.48 -3.38 -17.19
N VAL A 169 -1.65 -3.10 -16.63
CA VAL A 169 -1.84 -2.33 -15.40
C VAL A 169 -2.92 -3.00 -14.57
N GLY A 170 -2.62 -3.25 -13.30
CA GLY A 170 -3.56 -3.82 -12.34
C GLY A 170 -3.91 -2.85 -11.23
N ALA A 171 -5.16 -2.93 -10.76
CA ALA A 171 -5.60 -2.38 -9.49
C ALA A 171 -6.33 -3.47 -8.71
N GLN A 172 -5.93 -3.70 -7.47
CA GLN A 172 -6.45 -4.77 -6.62
C GLN A 172 -6.72 -4.22 -5.22
N ILE A 173 -7.76 -4.70 -4.56
CA ILE A 173 -8.05 -4.35 -3.17
C ILE A 173 -8.37 -5.62 -2.39
N LEU A 174 -7.62 -5.85 -1.30
CA LEU A 174 -8.02 -6.74 -0.22
C LEU A 174 -8.69 -5.87 0.84
N GLY A 175 -9.99 -6.07 1.05
CA GLY A 175 -10.81 -5.16 1.87
C GLY A 175 -11.43 -5.85 3.07
N ALA A 176 -12.54 -5.26 3.53
CA ALA A 176 -13.27 -5.79 4.68
C ALA A 176 -13.69 -7.25 4.47
N ASP A 177 -13.58 -8.02 5.56
CA ASP A 177 -13.83 -9.48 5.63
C ASP A 177 -12.95 -10.29 4.67
N ASP A 178 -11.74 -9.78 4.36
CA ASP A 178 -10.77 -10.37 3.44
C ASP A 178 -11.33 -10.64 2.03
N LYS A 179 -12.45 -10.00 1.68
CA LYS A 179 -12.99 -10.01 0.31
C LYS A 179 -12.04 -9.28 -0.63
N TYR A 180 -12.11 -9.66 -1.89
CA TYR A 180 -11.17 -9.21 -2.90
C TYR A 180 -11.84 -8.53 -4.09
N ILE A 181 -11.13 -7.63 -4.76
CA ILE A 181 -11.49 -7.13 -6.08
C ILE A 181 -10.22 -6.88 -6.87
N CYS A 182 -10.27 -7.19 -8.17
CA CYS A 182 -9.17 -6.99 -9.09
C CYS A 182 -9.73 -6.50 -10.43
N GLN A 183 -9.11 -5.46 -10.97
CA GLN A 183 -9.32 -5.00 -12.33
C GLN A 183 -7.96 -4.92 -13.03
N TYR A 184 -7.84 -5.55 -14.19
CA TYR A 184 -6.62 -5.56 -14.97
C TYR A 184 -6.86 -5.22 -16.43
N ASN A 185 -5.98 -4.39 -16.99
CA ASN A 185 -5.94 -4.12 -18.42
C ASN A 185 -4.59 -4.54 -18.99
N ASP A 186 -4.59 -5.31 -20.08
CA ASP A 186 -3.37 -5.75 -20.77
C ASP A 186 -2.65 -4.58 -21.50
N GLU A 187 -3.30 -3.41 -21.58
CA GLU A 187 -2.75 -2.17 -22.13
C GLU A 187 -2.38 -1.16 -21.03
N SER A 188 -1.24 -0.49 -21.19
CA SER A 188 -0.70 0.49 -20.25
C SER A 188 -0.68 1.93 -20.79
N GLN A 189 -1.34 2.18 -21.93
CA GLN A 189 -1.31 3.48 -22.61
C GLN A 189 -1.88 4.66 -21.79
N ASN A 190 -2.77 4.36 -20.84
CA ASN A 190 -3.40 5.35 -19.95
C ASN A 190 -2.76 5.40 -18.55
N PHE A 191 -1.68 4.63 -18.32
CA PHE A 191 -0.93 4.70 -17.08
C PHE A 191 0.07 5.85 -17.12
N TRP A 192 0.25 6.49 -15.97
CA TRP A 192 1.30 7.46 -15.74
C TRP A 192 1.89 7.28 -14.35
N GLY A 193 3.19 7.58 -14.23
CA GLY A 193 3.91 7.59 -12.96
C GLY A 193 4.89 8.77 -12.96
N SER A 194 4.94 9.51 -11.85
CA SER A 194 5.88 10.60 -11.67
C SER A 194 7.28 10.03 -11.48
N ARG A 195 8.24 10.49 -12.28
CA ARG A 195 9.63 10.00 -12.26
C ARG A 195 10.34 10.24 -10.92
N HIS A 196 9.91 11.24 -10.16
CA HIS A 196 10.62 11.74 -8.98
C HIS A 196 9.75 11.84 -7.72
N GLU A 197 8.46 11.50 -7.81
CA GLU A 197 7.56 11.48 -6.66
C GLU A 197 6.72 10.21 -6.65
N LEU A 198 6.31 9.77 -5.47
CA LEU A 198 5.30 8.72 -5.34
C LEU A 198 3.96 9.31 -5.78
N ALA A 199 3.74 9.36 -7.08
CA ALA A 199 2.49 9.79 -7.69
C ALA A 199 2.27 8.95 -8.95
N LEU A 200 1.13 8.30 -9.04
CA LEU A 200 0.78 7.48 -10.20
C LEU A 200 -0.73 7.44 -10.40
N GLY A 201 -1.14 7.01 -11.57
CA GLY A 201 -2.55 6.76 -11.86
C GLY A 201 -2.74 5.99 -13.15
N SER A 202 -3.94 5.46 -13.31
CA SER A 202 -4.37 4.80 -14.53
C SER A 202 -5.86 5.02 -14.76
N THR A 203 -6.24 5.09 -16.04
CA THR A 203 -7.64 5.12 -16.46
C THR A 203 -7.97 3.85 -17.21
N PHE A 204 -8.83 3.01 -16.63
CA PHE A 204 -9.37 1.82 -17.27
C PHE A 204 -10.53 2.18 -18.20
N VAL A 205 -11.45 3.03 -17.73
CA VAL A 205 -12.58 3.55 -18.50
C VAL A 205 -12.62 5.07 -18.35
N ALA A 206 -12.50 5.77 -19.47
CA ALA A 206 -12.59 7.22 -19.52
C ALA A 206 -14.03 7.69 -19.75
N GLN A 207 -14.36 8.89 -19.27
CA GLN A 207 -15.59 9.57 -19.65
C GLN A 207 -15.58 9.85 -21.17
N LYS A 208 -16.73 9.68 -21.81
CA LYS A 208 -16.88 9.88 -23.25
C LYS A 208 -16.36 11.25 -23.69
N ASP A 209 -15.58 11.27 -24.77
CA ASP A 209 -14.98 12.45 -25.40
C ASP A 209 -14.00 13.26 -24.52
N LEU A 210 -13.64 12.75 -23.34
CA LEU A 210 -12.60 13.34 -22.48
C LEU A 210 -11.32 12.52 -22.54
N GLN A 211 -10.18 13.22 -22.57
CA GLN A 211 -8.88 12.56 -22.53
C GLN A 211 -8.61 12.02 -21.11
N PRO A 212 -8.01 10.83 -20.95
CA PRO A 212 -7.49 10.35 -19.66
C PRO A 212 -6.41 11.27 -19.07
N PRO A 213 -6.36 11.47 -17.74
CA PRO A 213 -5.23 12.15 -17.10
C PRO A 213 -3.90 11.44 -17.39
N ASN A 214 -2.83 12.21 -17.57
CA ASN A 214 -1.46 11.72 -17.78
C ASN A 214 -0.48 12.18 -16.68
N LYS A 215 -1.03 12.76 -15.62
CA LYS A 215 -0.37 13.24 -14.40
C LYS A 215 -1.43 13.42 -13.33
N GLU A 216 -0.99 13.72 -12.11
CA GLU A 216 -1.87 14.11 -11.00
C GLU A 216 -2.75 15.29 -11.42
N VAL A 217 -4.05 15.17 -11.15
CA VAL A 217 -5.05 16.23 -11.34
C VAL A 217 -5.88 16.39 -10.06
N PRO A 218 -6.51 17.55 -9.84
CA PRO A 218 -7.44 17.71 -8.73
C PRO A 218 -8.52 16.62 -8.72
N PRO A 219 -8.95 16.14 -7.55
CA PRO A 219 -9.90 15.05 -7.43
C PRO A 219 -11.20 15.24 -8.21
N GLU A 220 -11.73 16.46 -8.28
CA GLU A 220 -12.94 16.79 -9.04
C GLU A 220 -12.71 16.66 -10.54
N GLU A 221 -11.52 17.02 -11.02
CA GLU A 221 -11.15 16.83 -12.41
C GLU A 221 -11.01 15.34 -12.75
N PHE A 222 -10.39 14.56 -11.87
CA PHE A 222 -10.30 13.11 -12.01
C PHE A 222 -11.70 12.50 -12.11
N ASN A 223 -12.58 12.80 -11.15
CA ASN A 223 -13.95 12.27 -11.09
C ASN A 223 -14.81 12.64 -12.31
N ARG A 224 -14.49 13.76 -12.98
CA ARG A 224 -15.15 14.16 -14.23
C ARG A 224 -14.64 13.41 -15.46
N ARG A 225 -13.37 12.98 -15.46
CA ARG A 225 -12.67 12.40 -16.64
C ARG A 225 -12.56 10.88 -16.60
N VAL A 226 -12.56 10.29 -15.41
CA VAL A 226 -12.28 8.86 -15.19
C VAL A 226 -13.53 8.20 -14.62
N LEU A 227 -14.10 7.26 -15.37
CA LEU A 227 -15.21 6.42 -14.91
C LEU A 227 -14.69 5.29 -14.03
N GLU A 228 -13.65 4.58 -14.49
CA GLU A 228 -12.98 3.50 -13.77
C GLU A 228 -11.46 3.71 -13.86
N GLY A 229 -10.77 3.62 -12.73
CA GLY A 229 -9.35 3.92 -12.60
C GLY A 229 -8.99 4.41 -11.20
N PHE A 230 -7.75 4.84 -11.05
CA PHE A 230 -7.24 5.36 -9.78
C PHE A 230 -6.20 6.46 -10.01
N GLN A 231 -6.03 7.31 -8.99
CA GLN A 231 -4.83 8.12 -8.83
C GLN A 231 -4.42 8.14 -7.36
N VAL A 232 -3.11 8.10 -7.13
CA VAL A 232 -2.55 8.06 -5.79
C VAL A 232 -1.29 8.89 -5.71
N THR A 233 -1.09 9.51 -4.55
CA THR A 233 0.06 10.31 -4.13
C THR A 233 0.39 9.95 -2.66
N PRO A 234 1.43 10.51 -2.03
CA PRO A 234 1.71 10.24 -0.62
C PRO A 234 0.63 10.79 0.32
N LEU A 235 -0.14 11.79 -0.15
CA LEU A 235 -1.11 12.52 0.67
C LEU A 235 -2.56 12.26 0.26
N TRP A 236 -2.79 11.56 -0.85
CA TRP A 236 -4.10 11.43 -1.46
C TRP A 236 -4.24 10.12 -2.21
N ASN A 237 -5.35 9.42 -2.03
CA ASN A 237 -5.69 8.21 -2.78
C ASN A 237 -7.19 8.21 -3.14
N GLN A 238 -7.50 8.01 -4.41
CA GLN A 238 -8.87 7.90 -4.89
C GLN A 238 -8.98 6.93 -6.07
N GLY A 239 -10.17 6.41 -6.26
CA GLY A 239 -10.48 5.63 -7.45
C GLY A 239 -11.84 4.94 -7.40
N PHE A 240 -12.13 4.27 -8.50
CA PHE A 240 -13.27 3.39 -8.67
C PHE A 240 -12.87 2.24 -9.59
N ILE A 241 -13.08 1.01 -9.14
CA ILE A 241 -12.82 -0.19 -9.94
C ILE A 241 -13.99 -1.16 -9.86
N CYS A 242 -14.13 -1.94 -10.93
CA CYS A 242 -15.12 -2.99 -11.07
C CYS A 242 -14.41 -4.33 -11.26
N ASP A 243 -14.95 -5.39 -10.67
CA ASP A 243 -14.49 -6.76 -10.94
C ASP A 243 -14.58 -7.05 -12.44
N ASP A 244 -13.48 -7.49 -13.03
CA ASP A 244 -13.37 -7.81 -14.46
C ASP A 244 -13.70 -9.29 -14.78
N GLY A 245 -14.09 -10.06 -13.76
CA GLY A 245 -14.46 -11.46 -13.89
C GLY A 245 -13.28 -12.42 -14.04
N ARG A 246 -12.03 -11.94 -13.90
CA ARG A 246 -10.83 -12.80 -13.91
C ARG A 246 -10.55 -13.48 -12.57
N THR A 247 -11.37 -13.22 -11.56
CA THR A 247 -11.20 -13.78 -10.21
C THR A 247 -12.38 -14.68 -9.86
N ASP A 248 -12.17 -15.99 -9.97
CA ASP A 248 -13.17 -17.05 -9.74
C ASP A 248 -12.77 -18.02 -8.61
N TYR A 249 -11.69 -17.71 -7.90
CA TYR A 249 -11.03 -18.61 -6.93
C TYR A 249 -11.02 -18.09 -5.49
N VAL A 250 -11.54 -16.89 -5.22
CA VAL A 250 -11.71 -16.28 -3.89
C VAL A 250 -13.04 -15.53 -3.80
N ASP A 251 -13.46 -15.19 -2.59
CA ASP A 251 -14.62 -14.33 -2.37
C ASP A 251 -14.33 -12.90 -2.82
N ILE A 252 -15.26 -12.32 -3.59
CA ILE A 252 -15.08 -11.01 -4.22
C ILE A 252 -16.21 -10.04 -3.91
N VAL A 253 -15.90 -8.74 -4.03
CA VAL A 253 -16.90 -7.68 -4.21
C VAL A 253 -16.97 -7.25 -5.68
N LYS A 254 -18.12 -6.72 -6.10
CA LYS A 254 -18.32 -6.33 -7.51
C LYS A 254 -17.78 -4.96 -7.87
N THR A 255 -17.78 -4.03 -6.92
CA THR A 255 -17.30 -2.67 -7.11
C THR A 255 -16.65 -2.17 -5.84
N ALA A 256 -15.65 -1.30 -6.00
CA ALA A 256 -15.08 -0.55 -4.90
C ALA A 256 -14.84 0.90 -5.33
N ARG A 257 -15.22 1.85 -4.47
CA ARG A 257 -14.94 3.28 -4.66
C ARG A 257 -14.30 3.82 -3.39
N TRP A 258 -13.30 4.67 -3.51
CA TRP A 258 -12.66 5.24 -2.34
C TRP A 258 -12.16 6.64 -2.62
N GLU A 259 -12.07 7.42 -1.55
CA GLU A 259 -11.43 8.72 -1.57
C GLU A 259 -10.93 9.07 -0.16
N TYR A 260 -9.62 9.26 -0.03
CA TYR A 260 -9.01 9.61 1.24
C TYR A 260 -7.73 10.43 1.10
N SER A 261 -7.48 11.26 2.12
CA SER A 261 -6.19 11.91 2.34
C SER A 261 -5.40 11.17 3.40
N THR A 262 -4.08 11.35 3.40
CA THR A 262 -3.19 10.75 4.38
C THR A 262 -2.22 11.80 4.90
N ARG A 263 -2.06 11.85 6.23
CA ARG A 263 -0.99 12.59 6.89
C ARG A 263 0.10 11.62 7.33
N PRO A 264 1.28 11.63 6.70
CA PRO A 264 2.41 10.81 7.13
C PRO A 264 2.87 11.17 8.55
N ILE A 265 3.27 10.16 9.33
CA ILE A 265 3.86 10.29 10.67
C ILE A 265 5.28 9.72 10.69
N TYR A 266 5.47 8.55 10.08
CA TYR A 266 6.74 7.83 10.05
C TYR A 266 7.13 7.51 8.61
N GLY A 267 8.36 7.87 8.25
CA GLY A 267 9.03 7.43 7.02
C GLY A 267 9.88 6.18 7.29
N TRP A 268 11.15 6.20 6.88
CA TRP A 268 12.15 5.19 7.23
C TRP A 268 13.36 5.87 7.92
N GLY A 269 13.21 6.16 9.20
CA GLY A 269 14.15 6.97 9.98
C GLY A 269 13.48 7.59 11.22
N ASN A 270 14.28 8.20 12.11
CA ASN A 270 13.73 8.92 13.26
C ASN A 270 12.87 10.10 12.78
N VAL A 271 11.83 10.44 13.54
CA VAL A 271 11.02 11.64 13.27
C VAL A 271 11.90 12.88 13.38
N GLY A 272 11.75 13.82 12.43
CA GLY A 272 12.57 15.04 12.36
C GLY A 272 14.00 14.81 11.85
N SER A 273 14.37 13.59 11.46
CA SER A 273 15.67 13.26 10.87
C SER A 273 15.56 12.94 9.38
N LYS A 274 16.72 12.85 8.70
CA LYS A 274 16.79 12.45 7.30
C LYS A 274 16.28 11.01 7.13
N GLN A 275 15.27 10.83 6.29
CA GLN A 275 14.73 9.52 5.95
C GLN A 275 15.66 8.77 4.98
N LYS A 276 15.64 7.44 5.05
CA LYS A 276 16.58 6.56 4.34
C LYS A 276 15.87 5.65 3.32
N SER A 277 16.65 5.12 2.39
CA SER A 277 16.23 4.02 1.52
C SER A 277 16.23 2.72 2.34
N THR A 278 15.12 1.96 2.31
CA THR A 278 15.01 0.67 2.99
C THR A 278 16.00 -0.34 2.41
N ALA A 279 16.21 -0.31 1.09
CA ALA A 279 17.13 -1.20 0.38
C ALA A 279 18.56 -0.62 0.24
N GLY A 280 18.87 0.48 0.93
CA GLY A 280 20.13 1.19 0.81
C GLY A 280 20.31 1.89 -0.55
N TRP A 281 21.50 2.44 -0.80
CA TRP A 281 21.80 3.21 -2.01
C TRP A 281 21.97 2.35 -3.27
N LEU A 282 22.24 1.05 -3.11
CA LEU A 282 22.34 0.09 -4.22
C LEU A 282 21.01 -0.07 -4.97
N ALA A 283 19.89 0.26 -4.33
CA ALA A 283 18.56 0.29 -4.93
C ALA A 283 18.44 1.24 -6.13
N ALA A 284 19.39 2.17 -6.30
CA ALA A 284 19.49 3.04 -7.46
C ALA A 284 19.88 2.34 -8.77
N PHE A 285 20.38 1.09 -8.71
CA PHE A 285 20.94 0.41 -9.88
C PHE A 285 20.15 -0.86 -10.25
N PRO A 286 19.71 -1.01 -11.51
CA PRO A 286 18.91 -2.16 -11.95
C PRO A 286 19.55 -3.54 -11.74
N VAL A 287 20.89 -3.62 -11.67
CA VAL A 287 21.63 -4.89 -11.48
C VAL A 287 21.32 -5.58 -10.14
N PHE A 288 20.76 -4.85 -9.17
CA PHE A 288 20.45 -5.35 -7.84
C PHE A 288 18.97 -5.71 -7.63
N GLU A 289 18.16 -5.57 -8.68
CA GLU A 289 16.72 -5.88 -8.69
C GLU A 289 16.42 -7.38 -8.45
N PRO A 290 15.22 -7.73 -7.92
CA PRO A 290 14.14 -6.82 -7.52
C PRO A 290 14.43 -6.08 -6.21
N HIS A 291 13.81 -4.92 -6.05
CA HIS A 291 13.92 -4.06 -4.88
C HIS A 291 12.57 -3.81 -4.22
N TRP A 292 12.63 -3.28 -3.01
CA TRP A 292 11.50 -2.95 -2.15
C TRP A 292 11.80 -1.71 -1.32
N GLN A 293 10.80 -0.86 -1.10
CA GLN A 293 10.94 0.40 -0.35
C GLN A 293 9.67 0.70 0.44
N ILE A 294 9.82 0.95 1.74
CA ILE A 294 8.76 1.55 2.56
C ILE A 294 8.67 3.03 2.19
N CYS A 295 7.51 3.47 1.71
CA CYS A 295 7.26 4.87 1.37
C CYS A 295 6.69 5.65 2.56
N MET A 296 5.98 4.96 3.46
CA MET A 296 5.46 5.50 4.71
C MET A 296 5.25 4.34 5.70
N ALA A 297 6.03 4.29 6.77
CA ALA A 297 5.87 3.25 7.81
C ALA A 297 4.62 3.48 8.66
N GLY A 298 4.19 4.74 8.81
CA GLY A 298 2.97 5.07 9.52
C GLY A 298 2.41 6.43 9.11
N GLY A 299 1.09 6.50 8.96
CA GLY A 299 0.35 7.73 8.71
C GLY A 299 -1.07 7.65 9.24
N LEU A 300 -1.81 8.75 9.17
CA LEU A 300 -3.21 8.81 9.55
C LEU A 300 -4.06 9.26 8.36
N SER A 301 -4.94 8.38 7.90
CA SER A 301 -5.82 8.63 6.77
C SER A 301 -7.16 9.21 7.23
N THR A 302 -7.60 10.28 6.56
CA THR A 302 -8.81 11.04 6.88
C THR A 302 -9.45 11.60 5.61
N GLY A 303 -10.75 11.83 5.67
CA GLY A 303 -11.57 12.25 4.54
C GLY A 303 -11.40 13.66 4.17
N ASN A 304 -11.59 13.93 2.90
CA ASN A 304 -11.82 15.28 2.43
C ASN A 304 -13.30 15.65 2.56
N CYS A 305 -13.52 16.94 2.79
CA CYS A 305 -14.81 17.60 2.76
C CYS A 305 -14.89 18.41 1.46
N TYR A 306 -15.70 18.00 0.48
CA TYR A 306 -16.06 18.91 -0.61
C TYR A 306 -17.12 19.90 -0.14
N PHE A 307 -16.77 21.18 -0.07
CA PHE A 307 -17.73 22.26 0.05
C PHE A 307 -18.17 22.67 -1.37
N LEU A 308 -19.38 22.30 -1.77
CA LEU A 308 -20.02 22.95 -2.91
C LEU A 308 -20.40 24.36 -2.46
N LEU A 309 -19.51 25.33 -2.66
CA LEU A 309 -19.84 26.76 -2.53
C LEU A 309 -20.87 27.10 -3.62
N ILE A 310 -22.15 26.81 -3.33
CA ILE A 310 -23.26 27.44 -4.03
C ILE A 310 -23.24 28.91 -3.57
N TYR A 311 -22.45 29.73 -4.27
CA TYR A 311 -22.62 31.18 -4.23
C TYR A 311 -23.95 31.53 -4.89
N ASN A 312 -25.06 31.36 -4.17
CA ASN A 312 -26.19 32.29 -4.18
C ASN A 312 -27.29 31.84 -3.21
N ILE A 313 -27.74 32.79 -2.39
CA ILE A 313 -28.95 32.79 -1.55
C ILE A 313 -28.78 32.06 -0.21
N CYS A 314 -28.31 32.80 0.80
CA CYS A 314 -29.01 32.96 2.09
C CYS A 314 -28.29 34.03 2.92
N TYR A 315 -28.72 35.28 2.76
CA TYR A 315 -28.59 36.27 3.82
C TYR A 315 -29.68 36.00 4.85
N PHE A 316 -29.33 36.12 6.14
CA PHE A 316 -30.18 35.99 7.33
C PHE A 316 -30.54 34.56 7.79
N LEU A 317 -29.76 34.00 8.72
CA LEU A 317 -30.21 33.80 10.11
C LEU A 317 -29.03 33.37 11.00
N LEU A 318 -28.86 34.07 12.12
CA LEU A 318 -28.07 33.60 13.27
C LEU A 318 -28.71 32.32 13.82
N CYS A 319 -28.04 31.18 13.71
CA CYS A 319 -28.21 30.04 14.62
C CYS A 319 -27.11 28.98 14.41
N SER A 320 -26.39 28.64 15.48
CA SER A 320 -25.57 27.42 15.67
C SER A 320 -24.46 27.14 14.64
N MET A 321 -23.22 27.47 14.98
CA MET A 321 -22.05 26.80 14.41
C MET A 321 -22.03 25.34 14.89
N SER A 322 -22.75 24.48 14.17
CA SER A 322 -22.67 23.04 14.34
C SER A 322 -21.28 22.59 13.87
N CYS A 323 -20.52 21.91 14.72
CA CYS A 323 -19.28 21.23 14.36
C CYS A 323 -19.53 20.36 13.13
N TYR A 324 -18.86 20.65 12.01
CA TYR A 324 -19.02 19.89 10.77
C TYR A 324 -18.08 18.68 10.82
N GLU A 325 -18.66 17.49 10.92
CA GLU A 325 -17.90 16.24 10.89
C GLU A 325 -17.47 15.93 9.44
N CYS A 326 -16.17 15.71 9.24
CA CYS A 326 -15.59 15.37 7.94
C CYS A 326 -15.21 13.91 7.90
N TYR A 327 -15.75 13.19 6.92
CA TYR A 327 -15.66 11.74 6.83
C TYR A 327 -14.98 11.30 5.54
N CYS A 328 -13.91 10.53 5.73
CA CYS A 328 -13.27 9.75 4.67
C CYS A 328 -14.17 8.63 4.28
N TRP A 329 -14.10 8.10 3.07
CA TRP A 329 -14.94 6.94 2.79
C TRP A 329 -14.34 5.94 1.80
N ILE A 330 -14.67 4.70 2.08
CA ILE A 330 -14.52 3.57 1.18
C ILE A 330 -15.92 2.98 1.01
N GLU A 331 -16.41 2.93 -0.21
CA GLU A 331 -17.59 2.17 -0.59
C GLU A 331 -17.15 0.76 -0.98
N TRP A 332 -17.62 -0.22 -0.21
CA TRP A 332 -17.26 -1.62 -0.28
C TRP A 332 -18.49 -2.48 -0.11
N ASP A 333 -18.74 -3.39 -1.05
CA ASP A 333 -19.91 -4.28 -1.03
C ASP A 333 -21.27 -3.56 -0.88
N GLY A 334 -21.38 -2.36 -1.47
CA GLY A 334 -22.56 -1.50 -1.35
C GLY A 334 -22.71 -0.76 -0.02
N GLU A 335 -21.77 -0.93 0.91
CA GLU A 335 -21.70 -0.18 2.17
C GLU A 335 -20.66 0.94 2.08
N ARG A 336 -21.01 2.14 2.55
CA ARG A 336 -20.06 3.24 2.71
C ARG A 336 -19.49 3.23 4.13
N ILE A 337 -18.18 3.04 4.22
CA ILE A 337 -17.43 2.99 5.47
C ILE A 337 -16.74 4.32 5.67
N GLU A 338 -17.09 5.01 6.75
CA GLU A 338 -16.53 6.31 7.10
C GLU A 338 -15.50 6.22 8.24
N PHE A 339 -14.38 6.92 8.10
CA PHE A 339 -13.28 6.88 9.07
C PHE A 339 -12.53 8.21 9.19
N ARG A 340 -11.79 8.37 10.28
CA ARG A 340 -10.96 9.54 10.58
C ARG A 340 -9.73 9.09 11.35
N ASN A 341 -8.58 9.66 11.02
CA ASN A 341 -7.28 9.30 11.61
C ASN A 341 -7.02 7.78 11.60
N ALA A 342 -7.42 7.10 10.53
CA ALA A 342 -7.21 5.66 10.39
C ALA A 342 -5.71 5.36 10.17
N PRO A 343 -5.07 4.48 10.95
CA PRO A 343 -3.67 4.12 10.74
C PRO A 343 -3.42 3.62 9.32
N SER A 344 -2.34 4.09 8.71
CA SER A 344 -2.03 3.80 7.31
C SER A 344 -0.56 3.50 7.08
N TYR A 345 -0.28 2.83 5.97
CA TYR A 345 1.03 2.35 5.57
C TYR A 345 1.18 2.40 4.05
N SER A 346 2.40 2.56 3.52
CA SER A 346 2.64 2.37 2.10
C SER A 346 4.05 1.88 1.77
N GLU A 347 4.15 1.09 0.71
CA GLU A 347 5.39 0.53 0.17
C GLU A 347 5.30 0.32 -1.35
N LYS A 348 6.42 -0.08 -1.94
CA LYS A 348 6.53 -0.37 -3.36
C LYS A 348 7.62 -1.39 -3.66
N ASN A 349 7.49 -2.05 -4.80
CA ASN A 349 8.47 -3.00 -5.35
C ASN A 349 8.73 -2.68 -6.82
N TRP A 350 9.95 -2.89 -7.28
CA TRP A 350 10.29 -2.80 -8.70
C TRP A 350 11.35 -3.82 -9.08
N GLY A 351 11.34 -4.25 -10.33
CA GLY A 351 12.30 -5.24 -10.81
C GLY A 351 11.83 -5.96 -12.05
N GLY A 352 12.39 -7.15 -12.32
CA GLY A 352 11.88 -8.03 -13.38
C GLY A 352 10.61 -8.82 -12.99
N ALA A 353 10.51 -9.19 -11.71
CA ALA A 353 9.36 -9.88 -11.07
C ALA A 353 9.55 -9.87 -9.54
N PHE A 354 8.53 -10.29 -8.78
CA PHE A 354 8.70 -10.55 -7.34
C PHE A 354 9.73 -11.67 -7.07
N PRO A 355 10.33 -11.72 -5.86
CA PRO A 355 11.22 -12.81 -5.46
C PRO A 355 10.55 -14.19 -5.58
N ARG A 356 11.34 -15.27 -5.66
CA ARG A 356 10.77 -16.64 -5.75
C ARG A 356 10.03 -17.06 -4.47
N LYS A 357 10.36 -16.43 -3.35
CA LYS A 357 9.83 -16.73 -2.02
C LYS A 357 9.96 -15.49 -1.14
N TRP A 358 8.88 -15.08 -0.48
CA TRP A 358 8.89 -13.94 0.44
C TRP A 358 7.80 -14.05 1.52
N PHE A 359 7.97 -13.33 2.61
CA PHE A 359 6.95 -13.14 3.63
C PHE A 359 6.95 -11.69 4.09
N TRP A 360 5.84 -11.26 4.68
CA TRP A 360 5.65 -9.90 5.17
C TRP A 360 4.73 -9.89 6.38
N VAL A 361 5.00 -8.99 7.32
CA VAL A 361 4.23 -8.74 8.54
C VAL A 361 4.21 -7.23 8.77
N GLN A 362 3.04 -6.64 8.88
CA GLN A 362 2.91 -5.20 9.08
C GLN A 362 1.70 -4.84 9.94
N CYS A 363 1.92 -3.95 10.90
CA CYS A 363 0.88 -3.54 11.83
C CYS A 363 1.13 -2.12 12.34
N ASN A 364 0.06 -1.32 12.41
CA ASN A 364 0.06 0.04 12.97
C ASN A 364 -1.05 0.22 14.03
N VAL A 365 -1.66 -0.88 14.49
CA VAL A 365 -2.75 -0.86 15.47
C VAL A 365 -2.33 -1.76 16.62
N PHE A 366 -1.92 -1.19 17.74
CA PHE A 366 -1.40 -1.92 18.88
C PHE A 366 -2.09 -1.55 20.18
N GLU A 367 -2.26 -2.54 21.04
CA GLU A 367 -2.62 -2.39 22.45
C GLU A 367 -1.37 -2.53 23.33
N GLY A 368 -1.34 -1.81 24.45
CA GLY A 368 -0.23 -1.88 25.43
C GLY A 368 0.86 -0.81 25.28
N ALA A 369 0.77 0.06 24.27
CA ALA A 369 1.64 1.22 24.11
C ALA A 369 0.95 2.52 24.56
N SER A 370 1.74 3.49 25.02
CA SER A 370 1.24 4.82 25.37
C SER A 370 1.12 5.77 24.17
N GLY A 371 1.67 5.39 23.01
CA GLY A 371 1.67 6.17 21.78
C GLY A 371 1.68 5.31 20.53
N GLU A 372 1.72 5.96 19.37
CA GLU A 372 1.66 5.31 18.05
C GLU A 372 2.87 4.39 17.81
N VAL A 373 2.57 3.12 17.51
CA VAL A 373 3.55 2.11 17.13
C VAL A 373 3.33 1.75 15.66
N ALA A 374 4.40 1.74 14.87
CA ALA A 374 4.38 1.20 13.53
C ALA A 374 5.43 0.09 13.39
N LEU A 375 5.00 -1.06 12.89
CA LEU A 375 5.85 -2.22 12.62
C LEU A 375 5.80 -2.56 11.13
N THR A 376 6.98 -2.78 10.57
CA THR A 376 7.15 -3.47 9.29
C THR A 376 8.23 -4.53 9.45
N ALA A 377 7.93 -5.77 9.09
CA ALA A 377 8.89 -6.86 9.05
C ALA A 377 8.68 -7.68 7.78
N ALA A 378 9.76 -8.05 7.11
CA ALA A 378 9.67 -8.76 5.84
C ALA A 378 10.93 -9.59 5.60
N GLY A 379 10.81 -10.59 4.71
CA GLY A 379 11.95 -11.34 4.22
C GLY A 379 11.72 -11.91 2.84
N GLY A 380 12.81 -12.11 2.10
CA GLY A 380 12.77 -12.53 0.71
C GLY A 380 14.01 -13.34 0.33
N LEU A 381 13.80 -14.33 -0.55
CA LEU A 381 14.89 -15.09 -1.16
C LEU A 381 15.34 -14.33 -2.41
N ARG A 382 16.36 -13.50 -2.24
CA ARG A 382 16.86 -12.60 -3.27
C ARG A 382 17.94 -13.28 -4.10
N GLN A 383 17.89 -13.09 -5.42
CA GLN A 383 18.98 -13.53 -6.30
C GLN A 383 20.12 -12.51 -6.28
N LEU A 384 21.35 -13.00 -6.11
CA LEU A 384 22.55 -12.16 -6.17
C LEU A 384 23.02 -11.98 -7.63
N PRO A 385 23.53 -10.80 -8.00
CA PRO A 385 24.10 -10.59 -9.33
C PRO A 385 25.38 -11.43 -9.53
N GLY A 386 25.42 -12.24 -10.60
CA GLY A 386 26.56 -13.11 -10.91
C GLY A 386 26.28 -14.11 -12.03
N ILE A 387 27.32 -14.86 -12.42
CA ILE A 387 27.23 -15.93 -13.46
C ILE A 387 26.52 -17.18 -12.89
N THR A 388 26.51 -17.34 -11.56
CA THR A 388 25.87 -18.46 -10.85
C THR A 388 24.50 -18.05 -10.31
N GLU A 389 23.55 -19.00 -10.27
CA GLU A 389 22.25 -18.82 -9.61
C GLU A 389 22.41 -18.87 -8.08
N THR A 390 23.00 -17.83 -7.49
CA THR A 390 23.19 -17.71 -6.05
C THR A 390 22.06 -16.90 -5.43
N TYR A 391 21.53 -17.37 -4.30
CA TYR A 391 20.44 -16.71 -3.57
C TYR A 391 20.86 -16.41 -2.12
N GLU A 392 20.34 -15.31 -1.58
CA GLU A 392 20.53 -14.91 -0.18
C GLU A 392 19.19 -14.72 0.53
N ASN A 393 19.16 -15.00 1.84
CA ASN A 393 18.06 -14.60 2.70
C ASN A 393 18.24 -13.14 3.09
N ALA A 394 17.38 -12.27 2.58
CA ALA A 394 17.25 -10.91 3.07
C ALA A 394 16.05 -10.85 4.03
N ALA A 395 16.20 -10.17 5.16
CA ALA A 395 15.09 -9.90 6.07
C ALA A 395 15.36 -8.62 6.86
N LEU A 396 14.28 -7.99 7.33
CA LEU A 396 14.35 -6.81 8.18
C LEU A 396 13.21 -6.74 9.17
N ILE A 397 13.42 -5.93 10.22
CA ILE A 397 12.40 -5.47 11.16
C ILE A 397 12.62 -3.98 11.38
N GLY A 398 11.59 -3.17 11.15
CA GLY A 398 11.57 -1.74 11.43
C GLY A 398 10.43 -1.42 12.40
N ILE A 399 10.75 -0.75 13.51
CA ILE A 399 9.77 -0.36 14.54
C ILE A 399 9.89 1.14 14.79
N HIS A 400 8.77 1.85 14.75
CA HIS A 400 8.68 3.23 15.22
C HIS A 400 7.89 3.28 16.53
N TYR A 401 8.47 3.90 17.55
CA TYR A 401 7.81 4.17 18.82
C TYR A 401 8.38 5.46 19.44
N GLU A 402 7.50 6.35 19.91
CA GLU A 402 7.86 7.65 20.51
C GLU A 402 8.85 8.47 19.64
N GLY A 403 8.64 8.48 18.32
CA GLY A 403 9.49 9.20 17.36
C GLY A 403 10.87 8.57 17.09
N THR A 404 11.19 7.47 17.77
CA THR A 404 12.43 6.71 17.58
C THR A 404 12.21 5.57 16.60
N PHE A 405 13.17 5.38 15.68
CA PHE A 405 13.20 4.28 14.72
C PHE A 405 14.23 3.23 15.13
N TYR A 406 13.74 2.02 15.40
CA TYR A 406 14.54 0.84 15.71
C TYR A 406 14.63 -0.02 14.45
N GLU A 407 15.81 -0.03 13.83
CA GLU A 407 16.09 -0.73 12.59
C GLU A 407 16.92 -1.98 12.84
N PHE A 408 16.45 -3.11 12.31
CA PHE A 408 17.18 -4.38 12.28
C PHE A 408 17.26 -4.87 10.85
N VAL A 409 18.44 -4.72 10.25
CA VAL A 409 18.74 -5.03 8.85
C VAL A 409 20.12 -5.67 8.77
N PRO A 410 20.44 -6.41 7.69
CA PRO A 410 21.67 -7.21 7.62
C PRO A 410 23.00 -6.44 7.80
N TRP A 411 23.02 -5.13 7.54
CA TRP A 411 24.21 -4.28 7.71
C TRP A 411 24.36 -3.68 9.12
N ASN A 412 23.30 -3.68 9.94
CA ASN A 412 23.32 -3.10 11.29
C ASN A 412 23.01 -4.12 12.40
N GLY A 413 22.64 -5.36 12.04
CA GLY A 413 22.22 -6.38 12.98
C GLY A 413 22.04 -7.75 12.32
N VAL A 414 21.45 -8.66 13.08
CA VAL A 414 21.18 -10.04 12.65
C VAL A 414 19.70 -10.32 12.84
N VAL A 415 19.03 -10.76 11.78
CA VAL A 415 17.62 -11.15 11.79
C VAL A 415 17.52 -12.66 11.58
N ASN A 416 16.79 -13.34 12.46
CA ASN A 416 16.40 -14.74 12.34
C ASN A 416 14.90 -14.81 12.13
N PHE A 417 14.45 -15.77 11.35
CA PHE A 417 13.04 -15.99 11.11
C PHE A 417 12.71 -17.48 10.95
N GLU A 418 11.49 -17.81 11.30
CA GLU A 418 10.85 -19.10 11.10
C GLU A 418 9.41 -18.83 10.66
N VAL A 419 9.11 -19.12 9.39
CA VAL A 419 7.80 -18.83 8.79
C VAL A 419 7.21 -20.12 8.23
N ALA A 420 6.04 -20.52 8.71
CA ALA A 420 5.32 -21.68 8.21
C ALA A 420 4.82 -21.47 6.77
N PRO A 421 4.42 -22.52 6.04
CA PRO A 421 3.74 -22.36 4.76
C PRO A 421 2.50 -21.46 4.83
N TRP A 422 1.85 -21.41 6.00
CA TRP A 422 0.79 -20.46 6.36
C TRP A 422 0.56 -20.48 7.87
N GLY A 423 0.02 -19.38 8.44
CA GLY A 423 -0.54 -19.35 9.79
C GLY A 423 0.43 -19.00 10.92
N HIS A 424 1.74 -18.97 10.69
CA HIS A 424 2.74 -18.67 11.72
C HIS A 424 3.98 -17.97 11.15
N TRP A 425 4.33 -16.82 11.74
CA TRP A 425 5.51 -16.02 11.44
C TRP A 425 6.22 -15.69 12.76
N CYS A 426 7.42 -16.22 12.95
CA CYS A 426 8.26 -15.90 14.11
C CYS A 426 9.55 -15.25 13.63
N MET A 427 9.88 -14.08 14.20
CA MET A 427 11.10 -13.36 13.90
C MET A 427 11.78 -12.89 15.19
N SER A 428 13.10 -12.88 15.17
CA SER A 428 13.91 -12.27 16.22
C SER A 428 15.09 -11.54 15.61
N ALA A 429 15.47 -10.41 16.17
CA ALA A 429 16.65 -9.71 15.73
C ALA A 429 17.41 -9.05 16.88
N GLU A 430 18.71 -8.82 16.66
CA GLU A 430 19.56 -8.08 17.57
C GLU A 430 20.55 -7.21 16.79
N ASN A 431 20.84 -6.04 17.33
CA ASN A 431 21.94 -5.18 16.92
C ASN A 431 22.82 -4.89 18.14
N GLU A 432 23.74 -3.91 18.05
CA GLU A 432 24.64 -3.59 19.16
C GLU A 432 23.90 -3.19 20.45
N THR A 433 22.74 -2.55 20.31
CA THR A 433 22.06 -1.81 21.38
C THR A 433 20.68 -2.35 21.75
N HIS A 434 20.04 -3.15 20.89
CA HIS A 434 18.65 -3.58 21.06
C HIS A 434 18.44 -5.05 20.67
N LYS A 435 17.40 -5.67 21.22
CA LYS A 435 16.87 -6.98 20.83
C LYS A 435 15.37 -6.87 20.58
N VAL A 436 14.87 -7.62 19.60
CA VAL A 436 13.44 -7.68 19.27
C VAL A 436 13.00 -9.11 19.06
N GLU A 437 11.77 -9.40 19.48
CA GLU A 437 11.04 -10.63 19.15
C GLU A 437 9.64 -10.27 18.65
N LEU A 438 9.21 -10.98 17.61
CA LEU A 438 7.94 -10.80 16.93
C LEU A 438 7.35 -12.18 16.64
N GLU A 439 6.11 -12.39 17.05
CA GLU A 439 5.34 -13.58 16.69
C GLU A 439 3.97 -13.16 16.18
N ALA A 440 3.64 -13.60 14.95
CA ALA A 440 2.34 -13.42 14.33
C ALA A 440 1.72 -14.78 14.02
N THR A 441 0.41 -14.90 14.26
CA THR A 441 -0.39 -16.09 13.94
C THR A 441 -1.71 -15.71 13.31
N THR A 442 -2.27 -16.59 12.50
CA THR A 442 -3.64 -16.44 12.03
C THR A 442 -4.30 -17.80 11.85
N GLU A 443 -5.57 -17.88 12.22
CA GLU A 443 -6.45 -19.00 11.88
C GLU A 443 -7.22 -18.73 10.57
N ASP A 444 -7.17 -17.49 10.07
CA ASP A 444 -7.83 -17.12 8.83
C ASP A 444 -7.22 -17.91 7.65
N PRO A 445 -8.06 -18.45 6.74
CA PRO A 445 -7.57 -19.20 5.61
C PRO A 445 -6.76 -18.33 4.64
N GLY A 446 -6.81 -17.01 4.73
CA GLY A 446 -6.13 -16.03 3.88
C GLY A 446 -6.69 -15.95 2.47
N THR A 447 -6.54 -14.78 1.86
CA THR A 447 -6.98 -14.52 0.50
C THR A 447 -5.82 -14.62 -0.48
N THR A 448 -6.02 -15.40 -1.56
CA THR A 448 -5.02 -15.53 -2.62
C THR A 448 -5.06 -14.28 -3.50
N LEU A 449 -3.97 -13.51 -3.48
CA LEU A 449 -3.78 -12.31 -4.28
C LEU A 449 -2.89 -12.57 -5.49
N ARG A 450 -2.93 -11.67 -6.48
CA ARG A 450 -2.04 -11.74 -7.64
C ARG A 450 -0.81 -10.86 -7.44
N ALA A 451 0.35 -11.39 -7.83
CA ALA A 451 1.62 -10.67 -7.85
C ALA A 451 2.31 -10.87 -9.22
N PRO A 452 3.10 -9.89 -9.70
CA PRO A 452 3.92 -10.05 -10.90
C PRO A 452 4.97 -11.16 -10.75
N THR A 453 4.82 -12.22 -11.54
CA THR A 453 5.71 -13.40 -11.59
C THR A 453 6.51 -13.42 -12.90
N SER A 454 7.67 -14.06 -12.87
CA SER A 454 8.52 -14.20 -14.06
C SER A 454 7.88 -15.06 -15.16
N GLU A 455 7.00 -16.00 -14.78
CA GLU A 455 6.39 -17.00 -15.65
C GLU A 455 4.96 -16.66 -16.08
N GLY A 456 4.21 -15.88 -15.28
CA GLY A 456 2.77 -15.68 -15.46
C GLY A 456 2.29 -14.23 -15.41
N GLY A 457 3.18 -13.26 -15.24
CA GLY A 457 2.81 -11.85 -15.03
C GLY A 457 2.01 -11.70 -13.74
N LEU A 458 1.03 -10.79 -13.69
CA LEU A 458 0.11 -10.66 -12.56
C LEU A 458 -0.75 -11.93 -12.33
N ALA A 459 -0.20 -12.88 -11.58
CA ALA A 459 -0.74 -14.22 -11.37
C ALA A 459 -1.00 -14.52 -9.88
N PRO A 460 -1.94 -15.42 -9.54
CA PRO A 460 -2.19 -15.84 -8.15
C PRO A 460 -0.93 -16.49 -7.56
N ALA A 461 -0.22 -15.74 -6.72
CA ALA A 461 1.13 -16.09 -6.26
C ALA A 461 1.43 -15.58 -4.85
N CYS A 462 0.45 -14.96 -4.22
CA CYS A 462 0.55 -14.36 -2.90
C CYS A 462 -0.67 -14.76 -2.07
N LYS A 463 -0.49 -14.92 -0.77
CA LYS A 463 -1.55 -15.18 0.19
C LYS A 463 -1.41 -14.19 1.34
N ASP A 464 -2.46 -13.43 1.60
CA ASP A 464 -2.48 -12.29 2.54
C ASP A 464 -3.76 -12.32 3.39
N THR A 465 -3.69 -11.80 4.61
CA THR A 465 -4.83 -11.52 5.49
C THR A 465 -4.50 -10.38 6.43
N CYS A 466 -5.50 -9.58 6.81
CA CYS A 466 -5.39 -8.58 7.86
C CYS A 466 -5.87 -9.05 9.24
N PHE A 467 -6.24 -10.33 9.38
CA PHE A 467 -6.70 -10.96 10.62
C PHE A 467 -5.59 -11.75 11.31
N GLY A 468 -4.43 -11.11 11.51
CA GLY A 468 -3.32 -11.66 12.26
C GLY A 468 -3.31 -11.20 13.72
N ASP A 469 -3.16 -12.16 14.63
CA ASP A 469 -2.76 -11.91 16.02
C ASP A 469 -1.25 -11.75 16.09
N LEU A 470 -0.78 -10.73 16.80
CA LEU A 470 0.61 -10.34 16.85
C LEU A 470 1.04 -9.98 18.26
N ARG A 471 2.22 -10.43 18.66
CA ARG A 471 2.96 -9.89 19.81
C ARG A 471 4.31 -9.35 19.35
N LEU A 472 4.63 -8.14 19.76
CA LEU A 472 5.89 -7.47 19.51
C LEU A 472 6.54 -7.09 20.84
N GLN A 473 7.80 -7.46 21.00
CA GLN A 473 8.59 -7.11 22.17
C GLN A 473 9.96 -6.55 21.79
N LEU A 474 10.35 -5.45 22.44
CA LEU A 474 11.60 -4.73 22.18
C LEU A 474 12.32 -4.45 23.52
N TRP A 475 13.62 -4.72 23.56
CA TRP A 475 14.47 -4.48 24.72
C TRP A 475 15.74 -3.73 24.35
N GLU A 476 16.29 -2.99 25.31
CA GLU A 476 17.71 -2.65 25.33
C GLU A 476 18.54 -3.94 25.44
N ARG A 477 19.69 -3.99 24.76
CA ARG A 477 20.64 -5.10 24.83
C ARG A 477 21.72 -4.79 25.86
N ARG A 478 21.95 -5.72 26.80
CA ARG A 478 23.05 -5.60 27.76
C ARG A 478 24.40 -5.95 27.13
N TYR A 479 25.49 -5.55 27.79
CA TYR A 479 26.86 -5.85 27.34
C TYR A 479 27.13 -7.37 27.22
N ASP A 480 26.45 -8.19 28.02
CA ASP A 480 26.53 -9.66 28.02
C ASP A 480 25.66 -10.30 26.92
N GLY A 481 24.97 -9.49 26.11
CA GLY A 481 24.06 -9.93 25.05
C GLY A 481 22.65 -10.32 25.54
N SER A 482 22.36 -10.25 26.84
CA SER A 482 21.03 -10.57 27.38
C SER A 482 20.01 -9.44 27.16
N LYS A 483 18.72 -9.77 27.32
CA LYS A 483 17.62 -8.79 27.31
C LYS A 483 17.73 -7.88 28.53
N GLY A 484 17.89 -6.60 28.28
CA GLY A 484 17.99 -5.53 29.27
C GLY A 484 16.62 -4.98 29.67
N LYS A 485 16.52 -3.64 29.69
CA LYS A 485 15.27 -2.94 29.98
C LYS A 485 14.27 -3.18 28.84
N LEU A 486 13.02 -3.53 29.20
CA LEU A 486 11.91 -3.61 28.25
C LEU A 486 11.53 -2.20 27.79
N ILE A 487 11.48 -2.00 26.48
CA ILE A 487 11.06 -0.75 25.84
C ILE A 487 9.60 -0.84 25.41
N LEU A 488 9.21 -1.98 24.81
CA LEU A 488 7.88 -2.20 24.25
C LEU A 488 7.46 -3.66 24.44
N ASP A 489 6.24 -3.90 24.89
CA ASP A 489 5.55 -5.22 24.86
C ASP A 489 4.10 -4.95 24.50
N VAL A 490 3.73 -5.22 23.25
CA VAL A 490 2.45 -4.84 22.68
C VAL A 490 1.85 -6.00 21.89
N THR A 491 0.53 -5.97 21.77
CA THR A 491 -0.24 -6.94 21.01
C THR A 491 -1.15 -6.27 20.00
N SER A 492 -1.48 -7.00 18.94
CA SER A 492 -2.49 -6.60 17.95
C SER A 492 -3.31 -7.81 17.53
N ASN A 493 -4.55 -7.61 17.11
CA ASN A 493 -5.38 -8.58 16.39
C ASN A 493 -5.72 -8.09 14.97
N MET A 494 -4.94 -7.14 14.45
CA MET A 494 -5.09 -6.51 13.14
C MET A 494 -3.76 -6.49 12.35
N ALA A 495 -2.86 -7.43 12.63
CA ALA A 495 -1.64 -7.54 11.86
C ALA A 495 -1.95 -8.06 10.46
N ALA A 496 -1.38 -7.42 9.45
CA ALA A 496 -1.39 -7.95 8.09
C ALA A 496 -0.21 -8.91 7.94
N VAL A 497 -0.47 -10.12 7.45
CA VAL A 497 0.50 -11.20 7.33
C VAL A 497 0.42 -11.85 5.96
N GLU A 498 1.58 -12.04 5.34
CA GLU A 498 1.68 -12.48 3.97
C GLU A 498 2.74 -13.57 3.81
N VAL A 499 2.45 -14.53 2.94
CA VAL A 499 3.46 -15.36 2.29
C VAL A 499 3.24 -15.31 0.79
N GLY A 500 4.33 -15.27 0.03
CA GLY A 500 4.23 -15.31 -1.40
C GLY A 500 5.40 -16.00 -2.07
N GLY A 501 5.20 -16.22 -3.36
CA GLY A 501 6.02 -17.11 -4.16
C GLY A 501 5.74 -18.57 -3.77
N GLY A 502 6.58 -19.47 -4.27
CA GLY A 502 6.43 -20.90 -4.00
C GLY A 502 6.05 -21.73 -5.22
N PRO A 503 5.45 -22.91 -4.99
CA PRO A 503 4.83 -23.40 -3.74
C PRO A 503 5.76 -23.54 -2.52
N TRP A 504 5.21 -23.34 -1.32
CA TRP A 504 5.88 -23.56 -0.03
C TRP A 504 5.54 -24.95 0.52
N PHE A 505 6.53 -25.85 0.62
CA PHE A 505 6.31 -27.22 1.09
C PHE A 505 6.72 -27.46 2.55
N SER A 506 7.46 -26.51 3.14
CA SER A 506 7.97 -26.62 4.50
C SER A 506 8.21 -25.24 5.10
N THR A 507 8.28 -25.21 6.43
CA THR A 507 8.66 -24.03 7.21
C THR A 507 10.00 -23.50 6.73
N TRP A 508 10.04 -22.20 6.44
CA TRP A 508 11.26 -21.50 6.05
C TRP A 508 11.94 -20.95 7.28
N LYS A 509 13.07 -21.55 7.64
CA LYS A 509 13.97 -21.02 8.67
C LYS A 509 15.14 -20.32 8.00
N GLY A 510 15.44 -19.11 8.44
CA GLY A 510 16.52 -18.33 7.87
C GLY A 510 17.18 -17.44 8.90
N LYS A 511 18.43 -17.12 8.59
CA LYS A 511 19.23 -16.13 9.30
C LYS A 511 19.86 -15.24 8.24
N THR A 512 19.76 -13.94 8.41
CA THR A 512 20.41 -12.99 7.52
C THR A 512 21.92 -13.09 7.71
N SER A 513 22.66 -13.22 6.62
CA SER A 513 24.10 -13.05 6.58
C SER A 513 24.42 -12.12 5.42
N SER A 514 25.10 -11.01 5.70
CA SER A 514 25.66 -10.19 4.64
C SER A 514 27.09 -10.65 4.35
N PRO A 515 27.44 -10.99 3.10
CA PRO A 515 28.83 -11.12 2.69
C PRO A 515 29.61 -9.86 3.09
N GLU A 516 30.79 -9.99 3.68
CA GLU A 516 31.55 -8.84 4.23
C GLU A 516 31.71 -7.69 3.22
N LEU A 517 31.89 -8.00 1.94
CA LEU A 517 32.02 -7.02 0.86
C LEU A 517 30.73 -6.20 0.64
N VAL A 518 29.57 -6.87 0.64
CA VAL A 518 28.26 -6.21 0.50
C VAL A 518 27.98 -5.37 1.75
N ASN A 519 28.32 -5.90 2.93
CA ASN A 519 28.17 -5.18 4.21
C ASN A 519 29.02 -3.90 4.24
N ARG A 520 30.28 -3.97 3.79
CA ARG A 520 31.15 -2.79 3.67
C ARG A 520 30.61 -1.76 2.67
N ALA A 521 30.04 -2.20 1.54
CA ALA A 521 29.48 -1.30 0.53
C ALA A 521 28.17 -0.63 0.99
N LEU A 522 27.27 -1.38 1.66
CA LEU A 522 26.01 -0.86 2.19
C LEU A 522 26.24 0.11 3.35
N ASN A 523 27.28 -0.10 4.16
CA ASN A 523 27.66 0.81 5.25
C ASN A 523 28.40 2.08 4.80
N LEU A 524 28.71 2.24 3.50
CA LEU A 524 29.18 3.53 3.00
C LEU A 524 27.97 4.46 2.83
N PRO A 525 27.91 5.60 3.57
CA PRO A 525 26.80 6.53 3.50
C PRO A 525 26.89 7.35 2.20
N ILE A 526 26.50 6.75 1.08
CA ILE A 526 26.44 7.44 -0.21
C ILE A 526 25.09 8.13 -0.32
N ASP A 527 25.12 9.46 -0.21
CA ASP A 527 23.93 10.30 -0.40
C ASP A 527 23.65 10.51 -1.89
N MET A 528 23.00 9.51 -2.52
CA MET A 528 22.64 9.58 -3.94
C MET A 528 21.76 10.79 -4.27
N GLU A 529 20.85 11.16 -3.38
CA GLU A 529 20.00 12.35 -3.53
C GLU A 529 20.82 13.64 -3.52
N GLY A 530 21.78 13.77 -2.59
CA GLY A 530 22.70 14.92 -2.57
C GLY A 530 23.58 15.01 -3.81
N ILE A 531 24.12 13.87 -4.28
CA ILE A 531 24.98 13.81 -5.47
C ILE A 531 24.20 14.24 -6.72
N TYR A 532 23.02 13.66 -6.95
CA TYR A 532 22.22 13.99 -8.13
C TYR A 532 21.45 15.31 -7.99
N GLY A 533 21.26 15.83 -6.78
CA GLY A 533 20.73 17.17 -6.56
C GLY A 533 21.58 18.27 -7.20
N LEU A 534 22.90 18.04 -7.34
CA LEU A 534 23.82 18.95 -8.04
C LEU A 534 23.75 18.82 -9.56
N VAL A 535 23.24 17.69 -10.07
CA VAL A 535 23.12 17.39 -11.51
C VAL A 535 21.78 16.71 -11.86
N PRO A 536 20.64 17.41 -11.70
CA PRO A 536 19.30 16.79 -11.76
C PRO A 536 18.98 16.08 -13.09
N LEU A 537 19.59 16.53 -14.19
CA LEU A 537 19.43 15.93 -15.52
C LEU A 537 19.89 14.46 -15.57
N PHE A 538 20.86 14.09 -14.74
CA PHE A 538 21.40 12.73 -14.67
C PHE A 538 20.78 11.90 -13.55
N LYS A 539 19.79 12.45 -12.82
CA LYS A 539 19.10 11.73 -11.75
C LYS A 539 18.43 10.47 -12.33
N PRO A 540 18.76 9.26 -11.86
CA PRO A 540 18.10 8.04 -12.29
C PRO A 540 16.59 8.10 -12.01
N PRO A 541 15.76 7.39 -12.80
CA PRO A 541 14.33 7.29 -12.50
C PRO A 541 14.12 6.66 -11.12
N GLY A 542 13.11 7.13 -10.41
CA GLY A 542 12.75 6.64 -9.08
C GLY A 542 13.39 7.39 -7.92
N LEU A 543 14.61 7.92 -8.09
CA LEU A 543 15.27 8.79 -7.12
C LEU A 543 14.56 10.15 -7.01
#